data_AF-A0AAV2BAD1-F1
#
_entry.id   AF-A0AAV2BAD1-F1
#
_cell.length_a   1.000
_cell.length_b   1.000
_cell.length_c   1.000
_cell.angle_alpha   90.00
_cell.angle_beta   90.00
_cell.angle_gamma   90.00
#
_symmetry.space_group_name_H-M   'P 1'
#
loop_
_entity.id
_entity.type
_entity.pdbx_description
1 polymer ?
#
loop_
_entity_poly.entity_id
_entity_poly.type
_entity_poly.pdbx_seq_one_letter_code
_entity_poly.pdbx_strand_id
1 'polypeptide(L)'
;MKTSGLFAITISLLYLTLRTKAYEARGYTDTSDGYCQGDYGEIPLGGTGFNDERCERILCGDGMYTIQGCGVVSIADMPPDCTLVGKPGHYPDCCKTIVKCDSDSVENSNGEGTSEKNYKDSSNENDNDSNDKDDKDSNNDEMNQEDLGKCGC
;
A
#
# COMPACT_ATOMS: atom_id res chain seq x y z
N MET A 1 2.64 52.29 -10.19
CA MET A 1 2.03 50.96 -10.40
C MET A 1 3.10 49.97 -10.90
N LYS A 2 3.89 49.36 -10.01
CA LYS A 2 4.91 48.34 -10.38
C LYS A 2 5.01 47.19 -9.36
N THR A 3 4.20 47.20 -8.32
CA THR A 3 4.27 46.23 -7.20
C THR A 3 3.60 44.89 -7.52
N SER A 4 2.63 44.83 -8.44
CA SER A 4 1.90 43.59 -8.76
C SER A 4 2.77 42.49 -9.38
N GLY A 5 3.80 42.84 -10.17
CA GLY A 5 4.70 41.84 -10.77
C GLY A 5 5.60 41.15 -9.73
N LEU A 6 5.97 41.87 -8.67
CA LEU A 6 6.86 41.37 -7.63
C LEU A 6 6.15 40.32 -6.76
N PHE A 7 4.85 40.52 -6.47
CA PHE A 7 4.03 39.54 -5.74
C PHE A 7 3.78 38.24 -6.52
N ALA A 8 3.61 38.31 -7.84
CA ALA A 8 3.44 37.10 -8.65
C ALA A 8 4.70 36.22 -8.63
N ILE A 9 5.89 36.84 -8.68
CA ILE A 9 7.17 36.14 -8.63
C ILE A 9 7.39 35.51 -7.25
N THR A 10 7.09 36.22 -6.16
CA THR A 10 7.27 35.67 -4.81
C THR A 10 6.32 34.51 -4.51
N ILE A 11 5.06 34.60 -4.93
CA ILE A 11 4.09 33.50 -4.78
C ILE A 11 4.54 32.29 -5.60
N SER A 12 4.99 32.48 -6.84
CA SER A 12 5.49 31.38 -7.69
C SER A 12 6.73 30.70 -7.10
N LEU A 13 7.65 31.46 -6.50
CA LEU A 13 8.81 30.92 -5.79
C LEU A 13 8.40 30.17 -4.51
N LEU A 14 7.37 30.62 -3.80
CA LEU A 14 6.86 29.96 -2.60
C LEU A 14 6.28 28.56 -2.91
N TYR A 15 5.52 28.42 -4.00
CA TYR A 15 4.97 27.12 -4.41
C TYR A 15 6.04 26.09 -4.78
N LEU A 16 7.18 26.52 -5.35
CA LEU A 16 8.30 25.63 -5.66
C LEU A 16 9.00 25.05 -4.42
N THR A 17 8.75 25.62 -3.23
CA THR A 17 9.34 25.13 -1.98
C THR A 17 8.48 24.11 -1.23
N LEU A 18 7.28 23.79 -1.74
CA LEU A 18 6.44 22.73 -1.18
C LEU A 18 7.16 21.39 -1.36
N ARG A 19 7.81 20.93 -0.29
CA ARG A 19 8.54 19.65 -0.30
C ARG A 19 7.57 18.50 -0.18
N THR A 20 7.23 17.88 -1.30
CA THR A 20 6.72 16.50 -1.27
C THR A 20 7.90 15.60 -0.92
N LYS A 21 7.93 15.09 0.32
CA LYS A 21 8.89 14.04 0.66
C LYS A 21 8.37 12.76 0.00
N ALA A 22 9.03 12.32 -1.05
CA ALA A 22 8.88 11.02 -1.69
C ALA A 22 10.29 10.45 -1.89
N TYR A 23 10.42 9.14 -1.93
CA TYR A 23 11.66 8.50 -2.35
C TYR A 23 11.43 7.69 -3.62
N GLU A 24 12.54 7.48 -4.33
CA GLU A 24 12.61 6.61 -5.48
C GLU A 24 13.83 5.71 -5.32
N ALA A 25 13.64 4.41 -5.53
CA ALA A 25 14.71 3.42 -5.56
C ALA A 25 14.62 2.62 -6.86
N ARG A 26 15.76 2.07 -7.29
CA ARG A 26 15.83 1.21 -8.47
C ARG A 26 16.57 -0.07 -8.13
N GLY A 27 16.14 -1.17 -8.72
CA GLY A 27 16.81 -2.46 -8.61
C GLY A 27 16.85 -3.17 -9.95
N TYR A 28 17.74 -4.15 -10.06
CA TYR A 28 17.80 -5.06 -11.21
C TYR A 28 17.00 -6.31 -10.89
N THR A 29 16.38 -6.89 -11.91
CA THR A 29 15.67 -8.17 -11.81
C THR A 29 15.77 -8.91 -13.13
N ASP A 30 15.70 -10.25 -13.10
CA ASP A 30 15.61 -11.05 -14.31
C ASP A 30 14.18 -10.99 -14.82
N THR A 31 14.00 -10.53 -16.05
CA THR A 31 12.69 -10.40 -16.71
C THR A 31 12.57 -11.30 -17.93
N SER A 32 13.43 -12.32 -18.04
CA SER A 32 13.42 -13.29 -19.15
C SER A 32 12.13 -14.10 -19.24
N ASP A 33 11.38 -14.19 -18.13
CA ASP A 33 10.05 -14.80 -18.03
C ASP A 33 8.90 -13.81 -18.36
N GLY A 34 9.20 -12.53 -18.56
CA GLY A 34 8.23 -11.48 -18.84
C GLY A 34 7.72 -10.72 -17.60
N TYR A 35 8.31 -10.93 -16.42
CA TYR A 35 7.84 -10.33 -15.16
C TYR A 35 8.97 -9.78 -14.29
N CYS A 36 8.63 -8.87 -13.38
CA CYS A 36 9.45 -8.51 -12.24
C CYS A 36 8.90 -9.22 -11.00
N GLN A 37 9.75 -10.01 -10.32
CA GLN A 37 9.42 -10.67 -9.06
C GLN A 37 10.07 -9.98 -7.86
N GLY A 38 9.34 -9.87 -6.75
CA GLY A 38 9.82 -9.31 -5.49
C GLY A 38 8.88 -9.56 -4.31
N ASP A 39 9.10 -8.85 -3.20
CA ASP A 39 8.22 -8.85 -2.00
C ASP A 39 6.82 -8.25 -2.29
N TYR A 40 6.70 -7.53 -3.41
CA TYR A 40 5.45 -7.00 -3.97
C TYR A 40 4.71 -7.99 -4.91
N GLY A 41 5.18 -9.24 -5.03
CA GLY A 41 4.62 -10.24 -5.94
C GLY A 41 5.20 -10.16 -7.35
N GLU A 42 4.41 -10.62 -8.32
CA GLU A 42 4.78 -10.69 -9.73
C GLU A 42 4.09 -9.57 -10.54
N ILE A 43 4.87 -8.79 -11.27
CA ILE A 43 4.38 -7.67 -12.09
C ILE A 43 4.80 -7.90 -13.54
N PRO A 44 3.87 -7.91 -14.51
CA PRO A 44 4.25 -8.06 -15.91
C PRO A 44 5.12 -6.89 -16.40
N LEU A 45 6.01 -7.15 -17.36
CA LEU A 45 6.82 -6.11 -17.99
C LEU A 45 5.98 -4.92 -18.49
N GLY A 46 6.41 -3.70 -18.17
CA GLY A 46 5.67 -2.46 -18.45
C GLY A 46 4.50 -2.20 -17.49
N GLY A 47 4.21 -3.14 -16.58
CA GLY A 47 3.15 -3.07 -15.59
C GLY A 47 3.49 -2.22 -14.38
N THR A 48 2.49 -2.05 -13.52
CA THR A 48 2.60 -1.41 -12.21
C THR A 48 2.03 -2.33 -11.14
N GLY A 49 2.78 -2.51 -10.05
CA GLY A 49 2.32 -3.20 -8.85
C GLY A 49 2.39 -2.28 -7.62
N PHE A 50 1.84 -2.77 -6.51
CA PHE A 50 1.77 -2.01 -5.26
C PHE A 50 2.14 -2.90 -4.08
N ASN A 51 2.89 -2.34 -3.13
CA ASN A 51 3.11 -2.92 -1.81
C ASN A 51 2.41 -2.02 -0.80
N ASP A 52 1.18 -2.37 -0.41
CA ASP A 52 0.34 -1.53 0.44
C ASP A 52 0.83 -1.49 1.89
N GLU A 53 1.49 -2.55 2.35
CA GLU A 53 2.12 -2.59 3.68
C GLU A 53 3.22 -1.53 3.81
N ARG A 54 3.99 -1.35 2.74
CA ARG A 54 5.08 -0.36 2.67
C ARG A 54 4.65 0.96 2.02
N CYS A 55 3.40 1.04 1.54
CA CYS A 55 2.87 2.13 0.73
C CYS A 55 3.80 2.51 -0.44
N GLU A 56 4.16 1.51 -1.24
CA GLU A 56 5.04 1.66 -2.39
C GLU A 56 4.30 1.35 -3.71
N ARG A 57 4.70 2.04 -4.77
CA ARG A 57 4.36 1.71 -6.15
C ARG A 57 5.60 1.19 -6.86
N ILE A 58 5.45 0.09 -7.59
CA ILE A 58 6.54 -0.55 -8.32
C ILE A 58 6.23 -0.49 -9.82
N LEU A 59 7.19 -0.02 -10.60
CA LEU A 59 7.17 0.02 -12.05
C LEU A 59 8.12 -1.05 -12.58
N CYS A 60 7.58 -2.03 -13.31
CA CYS A 60 8.37 -3.09 -13.91
C CYS A 60 8.86 -2.69 -15.31
N GLY A 61 10.16 -2.72 -15.54
CA GLY A 61 10.81 -2.48 -16.83
C GLY A 61 11.72 -3.64 -17.21
N ASP A 62 12.24 -3.62 -18.43
CA ASP A 62 13.13 -4.67 -18.92
C ASP A 62 14.45 -4.69 -18.13
N GLY A 63 14.75 -5.81 -17.48
CA GLY A 63 15.93 -6.02 -16.63
C GLY A 63 15.98 -5.20 -15.34
N MET A 64 14.94 -4.43 -15.01
CA MET A 64 14.96 -3.52 -13.86
C MET A 64 13.56 -3.15 -13.35
N TYR A 65 13.48 -2.75 -12.09
CA TYR A 65 12.27 -2.16 -11.52
C TYR A 65 12.56 -0.84 -10.82
N THR A 66 11.55 0.02 -10.74
CA THR A 66 11.60 1.28 -9.99
C THR A 66 10.55 1.26 -8.89
N ILE A 67 10.94 1.56 -7.67
CA ILE A 67 10.07 1.68 -6.50
C ILE A 67 9.90 3.16 -6.17
N GLN A 68 8.66 3.60 -5.96
CA GLN A 68 8.30 4.94 -5.50
C GLN A 68 7.53 4.81 -4.19
N GLY A 69 7.93 5.57 -3.17
CA GLY A 69 7.28 5.51 -1.85
C GLY A 69 7.16 6.87 -1.19
N CYS A 70 6.42 6.89 -0.09
CA CYS A 70 6.21 8.10 0.72
C CYS A 70 7.49 8.49 1.44
N GLY A 71 7.78 9.78 1.53
CA GLY A 71 8.97 10.23 2.25
C GLY A 71 8.79 10.22 3.75
N VAL A 72 9.92 10.30 4.46
CA VAL A 72 9.98 10.19 5.92
C VAL A 72 9.21 11.32 6.61
N VAL A 73 8.22 10.94 7.42
CA VAL A 73 7.53 11.86 8.34
C VAL A 73 8.41 12.06 9.56
N SER A 74 8.66 13.31 9.94
CA SER A 74 9.42 13.64 11.14
C SER A 74 8.48 13.57 12.35
N ILE A 75 8.83 12.77 13.35
CA ILE A 75 8.09 12.65 14.63
C ILE A 75 8.57 13.71 15.63
N ALA A 76 9.60 14.50 15.30
CA ALA A 76 10.24 15.43 16.23
C ALA A 76 9.28 16.49 16.83
N ASP A 77 8.22 16.85 16.11
CA ASP A 77 7.23 17.85 16.54
C ASP A 77 5.89 17.21 16.96
N MET A 78 5.85 15.88 17.10
CA MET A 78 4.63 15.14 17.45
C MET A 78 4.45 15.11 18.98
N PRO A 79 3.24 15.34 19.51
CA PRO A 79 2.99 15.18 20.94
C PRO A 79 3.29 13.75 21.38
N PRO A 80 3.75 13.55 22.63
CA PRO A 80 4.23 12.25 23.12
C PRO A 80 3.14 11.17 23.12
N ASP A 81 1.86 11.56 23.20
CA ASP A 81 0.71 10.65 23.26
C ASP A 81 0.06 10.45 21.89
N CYS A 82 0.79 10.75 20.82
CA CYS A 82 0.30 10.63 19.46
C CYS A 82 1.14 9.65 18.64
N THR A 83 0.47 8.88 17.81
CA THR A 83 1.09 7.93 16.87
C THR A 83 0.70 8.25 15.44
N LEU A 84 1.62 7.97 14.51
CA LEU A 84 1.33 8.03 13.08
C LEU A 84 0.70 6.71 12.68
N VAL A 85 -0.52 6.79 12.14
CA VAL A 85 -1.25 5.64 11.60
C VAL A 85 -1.28 5.76 10.08
N GLY A 86 -0.84 4.71 9.40
CA GLY A 86 -0.95 4.59 7.94
C GLY A 86 -2.42 4.49 7.51
N LYS A 87 -2.76 5.08 6.37
CA LYS A 87 -4.09 4.94 5.78
C LYS A 87 -4.10 3.72 4.84
N PRO A 88 -5.17 2.91 4.82
CA PRO A 88 -5.30 1.85 3.83
C PRO A 88 -5.38 2.41 2.40
N GLY A 89 -4.93 1.62 1.43
CA GLY A 89 -5.01 1.90 0.00
C GLY A 89 -3.64 1.84 -0.69
N HIS A 90 -3.64 2.08 -1.99
CA HIS A 90 -2.43 2.08 -2.81
C HIS A 90 -1.69 3.40 -2.76
N TYR A 91 -0.39 3.38 -3.06
CA TYR A 91 0.38 4.60 -3.28
C TYR A 91 -0.24 5.42 -4.43
N PRO A 92 -0.39 6.75 -4.31
CA PRO A 92 0.05 7.62 -3.20
C PRO A 92 -1.00 7.86 -2.10
N ASP A 93 -2.16 7.21 -2.14
CA ASP A 93 -3.26 7.49 -1.22
C ASP A 93 -2.97 7.04 0.22
N CYS A 94 -2.20 5.97 0.40
CA CYS A 94 -1.72 5.52 1.70
C CYS A 94 -0.65 6.44 2.32
N CYS A 95 -0.07 7.40 1.57
CA CYS A 95 0.95 8.32 2.09
C CYS A 95 0.41 9.37 3.06
N LYS A 96 -0.91 9.54 3.15
CA LYS A 96 -1.55 10.49 4.06
C LYS A 96 -1.56 9.89 5.46
N THR A 97 -0.57 10.24 6.28
CA THR A 97 -0.52 9.80 7.69
C THR A 97 -1.59 10.49 8.52
N ILE A 98 -2.32 9.70 9.31
CA ILE A 98 -3.26 10.21 10.31
C ILE A 98 -2.51 10.28 11.64
N VAL A 99 -2.62 11.42 12.34
CA VAL A 99 -2.14 11.56 13.72
C VAL A 99 -3.27 11.09 14.63
N LYS A 100 -3.03 10.01 15.39
CA LYS A 100 -3.97 9.52 16.41
C LYS A 100 -3.39 9.78 17.78
N CYS A 101 -4.13 10.47 18.65
CA CYS A 101 -3.69 10.80 20.00
C CYS A 101 -4.60 10.12 21.04
N ASP A 102 -4.04 9.63 22.14
CA ASP A 102 -4.79 8.84 23.14
C ASP A 102 -5.84 9.66 23.94
N SER A 103 -5.87 10.99 23.76
CA SER A 103 -6.83 11.88 24.40
C SER A 103 -8.26 11.86 23.80
N ASP A 104 -8.51 11.10 22.73
CA ASP A 104 -9.83 11.05 22.06
C ASP A 104 -10.90 10.21 22.79
N SER A 105 -10.75 9.98 24.09
CA SER A 105 -11.75 9.30 24.93
C SER A 105 -12.55 10.23 25.85
N VAL A 106 -12.53 11.55 25.64
CA VAL A 106 -13.40 12.50 26.37
C VAL A 106 -13.95 13.62 25.47
N GLU A 107 -15.28 13.62 25.35
CA GLU A 107 -16.23 14.71 25.06
C GLU A 107 -16.36 15.35 23.65
N ASN A 108 -17.53 15.07 23.05
CA ASN A 108 -18.41 15.97 22.29
C ASN A 108 -17.78 17.28 21.75
N SER A 109 -17.48 17.31 20.46
CA SER A 109 -17.34 18.55 19.69
C SER A 109 -18.65 18.85 18.95
N ASN A 110 -19.53 19.62 19.59
CA ASN A 110 -20.44 20.50 18.87
C ASN A 110 -19.60 21.66 18.28
N GLY A 111 -19.75 21.95 16.98
CA GLY A 111 -19.26 23.18 16.34
C GLY A 111 -18.28 22.94 15.19
N GLU A 112 -18.72 22.38 14.06
CA GLU A 112 -19.20 23.12 12.87
C GLU A 112 -18.08 23.46 11.86
N GLY A 113 -18.11 22.78 10.72
CA GLY A 113 -17.12 22.87 9.64
C GLY A 113 -17.36 21.83 8.54
N THR A 114 -18.53 21.95 7.90
CA THR A 114 -19.10 21.10 6.84
C THR A 114 -18.16 20.76 5.67
N SER A 115 -18.14 19.48 5.27
CA SER A 115 -18.43 19.08 3.88
C SER A 115 -18.74 17.58 3.81
N GLU A 116 -20.02 17.33 3.57
CA GLU A 116 -20.59 16.06 3.11
C GLU A 116 -19.77 15.46 1.96
N LYS A 117 -19.59 14.14 1.94
CA LYS A 117 -20.34 13.26 1.02
C LYS A 117 -20.50 11.87 1.64
N ASN A 118 -21.77 11.57 1.96
CA ASN A 118 -22.33 10.24 2.06
C ASN A 118 -21.87 9.37 0.88
N TYR A 119 -21.30 8.20 1.16
CA TYR A 119 -21.43 7.04 0.28
C TYR A 119 -21.98 5.90 1.14
N LYS A 120 -23.32 5.84 1.20
CA LYS A 120 -24.07 4.66 1.61
C LYS A 120 -24.36 3.86 0.35
N ASP A 121 -23.80 2.66 0.28
CA ASP A 121 -24.42 1.47 -0.31
C ASP A 121 -24.11 0.37 0.71
N SER A 122 -25.03 -0.15 1.52
CA SER A 122 -26.20 -0.96 1.17
C SER A 122 -25.91 -2.04 0.15
N SER A 123 -25.44 -3.17 0.65
CA SER A 123 -25.62 -4.55 0.18
C SER A 123 -24.75 -5.43 1.09
N ASN A 124 -25.17 -6.53 1.68
CA ASN A 124 -26.44 -7.21 1.66
C ASN A 124 -26.43 -8.20 2.85
N GLU A 125 -27.61 -8.57 3.32
CA GLU A 125 -27.87 -9.65 4.25
C GLU A 125 -27.13 -10.94 3.85
N ASN A 126 -26.74 -11.74 4.84
CA ASN A 126 -26.99 -13.18 4.83
C ASN A 126 -26.86 -13.70 6.26
N ASP A 127 -28.01 -13.68 6.95
CA ASP A 127 -28.32 -14.58 8.04
C ASP A 127 -28.41 -16.03 7.51
N ASN A 128 -28.32 -16.96 8.47
CA ASN A 128 -28.85 -18.33 8.43
C ASN A 128 -28.02 -19.37 7.67
N ASP A 129 -27.92 -20.62 8.09
CA ASP A 129 -28.19 -21.34 9.34
C ASP A 129 -27.73 -22.79 9.03
N SER A 130 -27.26 -23.51 10.06
CA SER A 130 -27.43 -24.97 10.24
C SER A 130 -27.29 -25.96 9.06
N ASN A 131 -26.38 -26.95 9.18
CA ASN A 131 -26.73 -28.33 9.59
C ASN A 131 -25.63 -29.38 9.33
N ASP A 132 -25.58 -30.33 10.27
CA ASP A 132 -25.30 -31.78 10.19
C ASP A 132 -24.17 -32.33 9.29
N LYS A 133 -23.17 -32.98 9.90
CA LYS A 133 -23.01 -34.45 10.01
C LYS A 133 -23.03 -35.19 8.67
N ASP A 134 -21.93 -35.89 8.37
CA ASP A 134 -21.94 -37.35 8.33
C ASP A 134 -20.55 -37.92 8.04
N ASP A 135 -20.28 -39.05 8.69
CA ASP A 135 -19.13 -39.92 8.60
C ASP A 135 -18.85 -40.40 7.16
N LYS A 136 -17.57 -40.68 6.85
CA LYS A 136 -17.12 -42.01 6.35
C LYS A 136 -15.62 -42.10 6.10
N ASP A 137 -15.01 -42.90 6.95
CA ASP A 137 -14.06 -44.00 6.72
C ASP A 137 -13.43 -44.25 5.34
N SER A 138 -12.20 -44.75 5.48
CA SER A 138 -11.51 -45.81 4.70
C SER A 138 -10.42 -45.40 3.72
N ASN A 139 -9.19 -45.64 4.19
CA ASN A 139 -8.21 -46.61 3.66
C ASN A 139 -7.91 -46.61 2.15
N ASN A 140 -6.61 -46.50 1.88
CA ASN A 140 -5.78 -47.38 1.03
C ASN A 140 -4.52 -46.57 0.66
N ASP A 141 -3.31 -47.08 0.53
CA ASP A 141 -2.65 -48.35 0.84
C ASP A 141 -1.14 -48.04 0.70
N GLU A 142 -0.32 -48.80 1.44
CA GLU A 142 1.12 -48.93 1.24
C GLU A 142 1.47 -49.42 -0.17
N MET A 143 2.58 -48.92 -0.76
CA MET A 143 3.70 -49.70 -1.33
C MET A 143 4.68 -48.77 -2.06
N ASN A 144 5.92 -48.65 -1.57
CA ASN A 144 7.15 -49.34 -2.05
C ASN A 144 7.68 -48.80 -3.40
N GLN A 145 8.85 -48.15 -3.43
CA GLN A 145 10.22 -48.70 -3.41
C GLN A 145 10.75 -48.95 -4.84
N GLU A 146 11.95 -48.40 -5.07
CA GLU A 146 12.96 -48.84 -6.05
C GLU A 146 12.83 -48.46 -7.54
N ASP A 147 13.80 -47.62 -7.93
CA ASP A 147 14.81 -47.91 -8.95
C ASP A 147 14.57 -47.43 -10.40
N LEU A 148 15.71 -47.19 -11.06
CA LEU A 148 15.97 -46.79 -12.45
C LEU A 148 15.91 -45.27 -12.72
N GLY A 149 16.98 -44.61 -13.18
CA GLY A 149 18.25 -45.15 -13.63
C GLY A 149 19.22 -44.06 -14.09
N LYS A 150 20.48 -44.48 -14.11
CA LYS A 150 21.64 -43.86 -14.74
C LYS A 150 21.33 -43.35 -16.16
N CYS A 151 21.73 -42.12 -16.46
CA CYS A 151 22.34 -41.81 -17.74
C CYS A 151 23.70 -41.17 -17.47
N GLY A 152 24.76 -41.81 -17.97
CA GLY A 152 26.09 -41.25 -18.06
C GLY A 152 26.49 -41.05 -19.52
N CYS A 153 27.63 -40.37 -19.67
CA CYS A 153 28.33 -39.90 -20.86
C CYS A 153 27.81 -38.59 -21.46
#